data_AF-G2I6H8-F1
#
_entry.id   AF-G2I6H8-F1
#
_cell.length_a   1.000
_cell.length_b   1.000
_cell.length_c   1.000
_cell.angle_alpha   90.00
_cell.angle_beta   90.00
_cell.angle_gamma   90.00
#
_symmetry.space_group_name_H-M   'P 1'
#
loop_
_entity.id
_entity.type
_entity.pdbx_description
1 polymer ?
#
loop_
_entity_poly.entity_id
_entity_poly.type
_entity_poly.pdbx_seq_one_letter_code
_entity_poly.pdbx_strand_id
1 'polypeptide(L)'
;MEPWTSFTLFGKSGTIYQFRRVPSPRPAQAAVFLLTTVMGSTARGGSWQFVEPAIGTVTSLAGEWDSVITPARTAKAESDDILVCFPESGDVPDAYTDLIEGGAQPLPS
;
A
#
# COMPACT_ATOMS: atom_id res chain seq x y z
N MET A 1 -19.09 -12.37 -0.31
CA MET A 1 -18.35 -12.04 -1.54
C MET A 1 -17.41 -10.91 -1.14
N GLU A 2 -16.10 -11.14 -1.06
CA GLU A 2 -15.14 -10.13 -0.57
C GLU A 2 -14.68 -9.25 -1.75
N PRO A 3 -15.19 -8.02 -1.93
CA PRO A 3 -14.75 -7.12 -3.01
C PRO A 3 -13.35 -6.51 -2.80
N TRP A 4 -12.61 -6.95 -1.77
CA TRP A 4 -11.45 -6.26 -1.19
C TRP A 4 -10.10 -6.71 -1.74
N THR A 5 -10.04 -7.42 -2.88
CA THR A 5 -8.77 -7.99 -3.35
C THR A 5 -7.78 -6.94 -3.83
N SER A 6 -8.25 -5.75 -4.23
CA SER A 6 -7.38 -4.69 -4.72
C SER A 6 -7.89 -3.28 -4.46
N PHE A 7 -6.94 -2.38 -4.29
CA PHE A 7 -7.08 -0.94 -4.12
C PHE A 7 -6.21 -0.22 -5.15
N THR A 8 -6.57 1.00 -5.52
CA THR A 8 -5.86 1.77 -6.54
C THR A 8 -5.46 3.13 -6.00
N LEU A 9 -4.18 3.47 -6.14
CA LEU A 9 -3.67 4.84 -5.97
C LEU A 9 -3.20 5.38 -7.32
N PHE A 10 -3.43 6.68 -7.53
CA PHE A 10 -2.98 7.39 -8.71
C PHE A 10 -1.66 8.07 -8.39
N GLY A 11 -0.63 7.76 -9.17
CA GLY A 11 0.57 8.57 -9.22
C GLY A 11 0.33 9.85 -10.01
N LYS A 12 1.17 10.85 -9.82
CA LYS A 12 1.08 12.14 -10.53
C LYS A 12 1.26 11.98 -12.04
N SER A 13 2.02 11.00 -12.47
CA SER A 13 2.23 10.67 -13.90
C SER A 13 0.96 10.20 -14.63
N GLY A 14 -0.14 9.97 -13.91
CA GLY A 14 -1.34 9.30 -14.42
C GLY A 14 -1.25 7.78 -14.35
N THR A 15 -0.15 7.23 -13.82
CA THR A 15 0.02 5.80 -13.57
C THR A 15 -0.90 5.33 -12.47
N ILE A 16 -1.50 4.16 -12.68
CA ILE A 16 -2.43 3.52 -11.78
C ILE A 16 -1.70 2.40 -11.04
N TYR A 17 -1.51 2.56 -9.73
CA TYR A 17 -0.87 1.57 -8.88
C TYR A 17 -1.91 0.73 -8.15
N GLN A 18 -1.97 -0.56 -8.48
CA GLN A 18 -2.88 -1.50 -7.84
C GLN A 18 -2.23 -2.14 -6.62
N PHE A 19 -2.70 -1.75 -5.45
CA PHE A 19 -2.43 -2.37 -4.17
C PHE A 19 -3.35 -3.57 -3.97
N ARG A 20 -2.89 -4.62 -3.30
CA ARG A 20 -3.66 -5.83 -3.04
C ARG A 20 -3.35 -6.38 -1.67
N ARG A 21 -4.20 -7.28 -1.17
CA ARG A 21 -3.90 -8.02 0.06
C ARG A 21 -2.55 -8.72 -0.07
N VAL A 22 -1.85 -8.81 1.05
CA VAL A 22 -0.56 -9.46 1.13
C VAL A 22 -0.70 -10.92 0.71
N PRO A 23 0.03 -11.39 -0.31
CA PRO A 23 -0.03 -12.78 -0.74
C PRO A 23 0.51 -13.72 0.34
N SER A 24 -0.07 -14.91 0.40
CA SER A 24 0.44 -16.03 1.20
C SER A 24 0.69 -17.22 0.26
N PRO A 25 1.95 -17.69 0.11
CA PRO A 25 3.15 -17.23 0.82
C PRO A 25 3.63 -15.84 0.36
N ARG A 26 4.33 -15.13 1.26
CA ARG A 26 4.94 -13.82 0.96
C ARG A 26 6.12 -14.02 -0.01
N PRO A 27 6.18 -13.33 -1.17
CA PRO A 27 7.27 -13.44 -2.12
C PRO A 27 8.52 -12.66 -1.65
N ALA A 28 9.69 -13.13 -2.06
CA ALA A 28 10.95 -12.38 -1.94
C ALA A 28 11.07 -11.34 -3.07
N GLN A 29 10.14 -10.39 -3.11
CA GLN A 29 10.04 -9.37 -4.14
C GLN A 29 9.90 -7.99 -3.49
N ALA A 30 10.52 -6.98 -4.10
CA ALA A 30 10.37 -5.59 -3.70
C ALA A 30 8.94 -5.09 -3.96
N ALA A 31 8.45 -4.25 -3.06
CA ALA A 31 7.08 -3.74 -3.14
C ALA A 31 6.98 -2.36 -2.48
N VAL A 32 5.98 -1.60 -2.91
CA VAL A 32 5.44 -0.50 -2.11
C VAL A 32 4.36 -1.10 -1.22
N PHE A 33 4.38 -0.83 0.08
CA PHE A 33 3.30 -1.22 0.97
C PHE A 33 2.53 0.01 1.44
N LEU A 34 1.25 -0.18 1.69
CA LEU A 34 0.30 0.83 2.15
C LEU A 34 -0.27 0.39 3.48
N LEU A 35 -0.12 1.24 4.49
CA LEU A 35 -0.83 1.16 5.76
C LEU A 35 -2.06 2.06 5.68
N THR A 36 -3.24 1.49 5.81
CA THR A 36 -4.49 2.25 5.83
C THR A 36 -5.55 1.61 6.70
N THR A 37 -6.53 2.41 7.11
CA THR A 37 -7.78 1.96 7.74
C THR A 37 -8.88 2.00 6.70
N VAL A 38 -9.41 0.82 6.34
CA VAL A 38 -10.52 0.72 5.39
C VAL A 38 -11.84 0.91 6.14
N MET A 39 -12.45 2.10 6.04
CA MET A 39 -13.70 2.43 6.75
C MET A 39 -14.98 1.86 6.10
N GLY A 40 -14.86 1.10 5.01
CA GLY A 40 -15.96 0.44 4.33
C GLY A 40 -16.41 1.09 3.01
N SER A 41 -17.29 0.38 2.28
CA SER A 41 -17.82 0.78 0.97
C SER A 41 -19.04 1.67 1.13
N THR A 42 -19.00 2.90 0.65
CA THR A 42 -20.24 3.63 0.35
C THR A 42 -20.92 2.93 -0.82
N ALA A 43 -22.14 2.46 -0.57
CA ALA A 43 -22.91 1.64 -1.49
C ALA A 43 -22.95 2.21 -2.92
N ARG A 44 -22.74 1.33 -3.91
CA ARG A 44 -22.87 1.58 -5.36
C ARG A 44 -21.85 2.58 -5.95
N GLY A 45 -20.59 2.17 -5.98
CA GLY A 45 -19.66 2.60 -7.04
C GLY A 45 -18.99 3.97 -6.88
N GLY A 46 -18.99 4.58 -5.69
CA GLY A 46 -18.42 5.91 -5.51
C GLY A 46 -17.64 6.05 -4.21
N SER A 47 -16.31 6.03 -4.35
CA SER A 47 -15.32 6.54 -3.39
C SER A 47 -15.22 5.81 -2.05
N TRP A 48 -14.15 5.02 -1.93
CA TRP A 48 -13.65 4.51 -0.66
C TRP A 48 -13.08 5.66 0.17
N GLN A 49 -13.49 5.75 1.43
CA GLN A 49 -12.87 6.68 2.38
C GLN A 49 -11.77 5.95 3.15
N PHE A 50 -10.54 6.43 2.97
CA PHE A 50 -9.38 5.98 3.73
C PHE A 50 -9.05 7.04 4.76
N VAL A 51 -8.80 6.58 5.97
CA VAL A 51 -8.25 7.43 7.01
C VAL A 51 -6.73 7.28 6.95
N GLU A 52 -6.08 8.41 6.71
CA GLU A 52 -4.63 8.59 6.83
C GLU A 52 -3.74 7.59 6.05
N PRO A 53 -3.97 7.24 4.77
CA PRO A 53 -3.12 6.27 4.06
C PRO A 53 -1.64 6.68 4.07
N ALA A 54 -0.74 5.76 4.48
CA ALA A 54 0.71 6.00 4.47
C ALA A 54 1.45 4.87 3.78
N ILE A 55 2.43 5.23 2.94
CA ILE A 55 3.17 4.28 2.11
C ILE A 55 4.63 4.15 2.56
N GLY A 56 5.18 2.96 2.34
CA GLY A 56 6.60 2.66 2.51
C GLY A 56 7.07 1.68 1.44
N THR A 57 8.37 1.38 1.45
CA THR A 57 8.97 0.43 0.50
C THR A 57 9.66 -0.70 1.25
N VAL A 58 9.72 -1.85 0.58
CA VAL A 58 10.54 -2.99 0.97
C VAL A 58 11.30 -3.50 -0.26
N THR A 59 12.51 -3.97 -0.06
CA THR A 59 13.32 -4.68 -1.05
C THR A 59 12.94 -6.17 -1.13
N SER A 60 12.37 -6.73 -0.04
CA SER A 60 11.87 -8.10 -0.01
C SER A 60 10.70 -8.25 0.97
N LEU A 61 9.49 -8.50 0.47
CA LEU A 61 8.32 -8.68 1.33
C LEU A 61 8.45 -9.87 2.29
N ALA A 62 9.08 -10.96 1.86
CA ALA A 62 9.36 -12.10 2.72
C ALA A 62 10.43 -11.80 3.78
N GLY A 63 11.47 -11.04 3.41
CA GLY A 63 12.62 -10.77 4.27
C GLY A 63 12.40 -9.64 5.28
N GLU A 64 11.52 -8.69 4.97
CA GLU A 64 11.39 -7.44 5.72
C GLU A 64 10.03 -7.28 6.42
N TRP A 65 9.21 -8.33 6.41
CA TRP A 65 7.90 -8.29 7.05
C TRP A 65 7.99 -7.99 8.55
N ASP A 66 8.85 -8.70 9.26
CA ASP A 66 8.98 -8.58 10.71
C ASP A 66 9.86 -7.40 11.13
N SER A 67 10.79 -6.98 10.27
CA SER A 67 11.73 -5.89 10.56
C SER A 67 11.27 -4.50 10.14
N VAL A 68 10.41 -4.39 9.10
CA VAL A 68 9.95 -3.09 8.56
C VAL A 68 8.43 -2.95 8.69
N ILE A 69 7.68 -3.93 8.17
CA ILE A 69 6.21 -3.79 8.05
C ILE A 69 5.52 -3.90 9.41
N THR A 70 5.93 -4.86 10.25
CA THR A 70 5.33 -5.06 11.58
C THR A 70 5.56 -3.86 12.52
N PRO A 71 6.78 -3.29 12.62
CA PRO A 71 7.00 -2.05 13.37
C PRO A 71 6.22 -0.86 12.80
N ALA A 72 6.20 -0.69 11.47
CA ALA A 72 5.47 0.40 10.83
C ALA A 72 3.96 0.34 11.11
N ARG A 73 3.39 -0.88 11.09
CA ARG A 73 1.99 -1.11 11.50
C ARG A 73 1.75 -0.70 12.95
N THR A 74 2.66 -1.04 13.85
CA THR A 74 2.54 -0.74 15.29
C THR A 74 2.58 0.76 15.58
N ALA A 75 3.41 1.50 14.83
CA ALA A 75 3.53 2.95 14.98
C ALA A 75 2.26 3.72 14.56
N LYS A 76 1.41 3.12 13.72
CA LYS A 76 0.19 3.74 13.21
C LYS A 76 -1.04 3.14 13.90
N ALA A 77 -1.43 3.77 15.00
CA ALA A 77 -2.39 3.26 16.00
C ALA A 77 -3.81 2.94 15.49
N GLU A 78 -4.14 3.18 14.22
CA GLU A 78 -5.47 2.94 13.66
C GLU A 78 -5.45 2.12 12.36
N SER A 79 -4.28 1.67 11.87
CA SER A 79 -4.17 0.97 10.59
C SER A 79 -4.27 -0.56 10.74
N ASP A 80 -5.45 -1.10 10.51
CA ASP A 80 -5.68 -2.55 10.58
C ASP A 80 -5.23 -3.31 9.32
N ASP A 81 -5.18 -2.64 8.16
CA ASP A 81 -4.88 -3.28 6.88
C ASP A 81 -3.49 -2.90 6.33
N ILE A 82 -2.81 -3.91 5.78
CA ILE A 82 -1.60 -3.78 4.98
C ILE A 82 -1.93 -4.23 3.56
N LEU A 83 -1.71 -3.35 2.59
CA LEU A 83 -1.78 -3.70 1.17
C LEU A 83 -0.40 -3.54 0.53
N VAL A 84 -0.16 -4.28 -0.54
CA VAL A 84 1.11 -4.27 -1.28
C VAL A 84 0.88 -4.02 -2.77
N CYS A 85 1.69 -3.18 -3.36
CA CYS A 85 1.78 -2.96 -4.80
C CYS A 85 3.14 -3.44 -5.29
N PHE A 86 3.11 -4.25 -6.35
CA PHE A 86 4.29 -4.69 -7.07
C PHE A 86 4.27 -3.98 -8.43
N PRO A 87 5.07 -2.91 -8.62
CA PRO A 87 5.05 -2.15 -9.86
C PRO A 87 5.40 -3.03 -11.07
N GLU A 88 4.62 -2.95 -12.15
CA GLU A 88 4.89 -3.72 -13.37
C GLU A 88 6.19 -3.29 -14.06
N SER A 89 6.56 -2.02 -13.93
CA SER A 89 7.82 -1.46 -14.45
C SER A 89 9.06 -1.85 -13.63
N GLY A 90 8.87 -2.47 -12.46
CA GLY A 90 9.95 -3.02 -11.62
C GLY A 90 10.70 -2.02 -10.73
N ASP A 91 10.56 -0.71 -10.94
CA ASP A 91 11.24 0.30 -10.13
C ASP A 91 10.35 0.77 -8.97
N VAL A 92 10.55 0.17 -7.79
CA VAL A 92 9.85 0.51 -6.55
C VAL A 92 10.15 1.94 -6.08
N PRO A 93 11.40 2.43 -6.10
CA PRO A 93 11.71 3.85 -5.86
C PRO A 93 10.94 4.83 -6.75
N ASP A 94 10.87 4.57 -8.06
CA ASP A 94 10.13 5.46 -8.98
C ASP A 94 8.63 5.43 -8.69
N ALA A 95 8.07 4.23 -8.48
CA ALA A 95 6.66 4.07 -8.12
C ALA A 95 6.33 4.78 -6.80
N TYR A 96 7.21 4.67 -5.80
CA TYR A 96 7.07 5.33 -4.52
C TYR A 96 7.09 6.86 -4.68
N THR A 97 8.03 7.38 -5.47
CA THR A 97 8.15 8.81 -5.75
C THR A 97 6.91 9.33 -6.46
N ASP A 98 6.44 8.64 -7.50
CA ASP A 98 5.24 9.05 -8.24
C ASP A 98 3.97 9.03 -7.37
N LEU A 99 3.86 8.07 -6.44
CA LEU A 99 2.78 8.01 -5.46
C LEU A 99 2.84 9.17 -4.46
N ILE A 100 4.03 9.51 -3.93
CA ILE A 100 4.20 10.68 -3.05
C ILE A 100 3.81 11.96 -3.79
N GLU A 101 4.30 12.13 -5.02
CA GLU A 101 3.95 13.29 -5.84
C GLU A 101 2.45 13.34 -6.19
N GLY A 102 1.79 12.17 -6.26
CA GLY A 102 0.34 12.02 -6.39
C GLY A 102 -0.45 12.32 -5.10
N GLY A 103 0.23 12.60 -3.99
CA GLY A 103 -0.36 13.00 -2.70
C GLY A 103 -0.36 11.91 -1.62
N ALA A 104 0.22 10.74 -1.88
CA ALA A 104 0.37 9.70 -0.86
C ALA A 104 1.33 10.18 0.25
N GLN A 105 0.99 9.90 1.50
CA GLN A 105 1.84 10.28 2.63
C GLN A 105 2.92 9.21 2.85
N PRO A 106 4.20 9.58 2.98
CA PRO A 106 5.23 8.63 3.38
C PRO A 106 5.04 8.21 4.84
N LEU A 107 5.53 7.03 5.20
CA LEU A 107 5.62 6.65 6.62
C LEU A 107 6.58 7.58 7.36
N PRO A 108 6.25 7.95 8.62
CA PRO A 108 7.19 8.69 9.45
C PRO A 108 8.42 7.82 9.71
N SER A 109 9.59 8.42 9.47
CA SER A 109 10.93 7.87 9.72
C SER A 109 11.26 7.76 11.20
#